data_AF-A0A7X0CN52-F1
#
_entry.id   AF-A0A7X0CN52-F1
#
_cell.length_a   1.000
_cell.length_b   1.000
_cell.length_c   1.000
_cell.angle_alpha   90.00
_cell.angle_beta   90.00
_cell.angle_gamma   90.00
#
_symmetry.space_group_name_H-M   'P 1'
#
loop_
_entity.id
_entity.type
_entity.pdbx_description
1 polymer ?
#
loop_
_entity_poly.entity_id
_entity_poly.type
_entity_poly.pdbx_seq_one_letter_code
_entity_poly.pdbx_strand_id
1 'polypeptide(L)'
;MFSCKKEGAVSGTDPVDSGQSLAAATANTTIAKSSVNVRDQGAKGDGVTDDTKAIQNAISFAKAHGLSNVYFPDGNYLIGQLGNKSGIIKLANGIGLQGNGAATCHINLTGKRYNPNPIFYQDYVVEPTICNLVIQGIDFNGESQNQQFDASYQFGHALSINHGRNIEVKNCKFENFRGDGLLFGDTFEASLNARIVYNVNVHDNEFVNIYREGVLFCCVNGASFYNNNVHGNGYLVGGVDIERHSANESVLNIAVYNNTFNFNDGYGPVERGGPVVRYRRAITMGYFYAGYPKGIVDSLSGHHRIYNNKVYQGQIDCFGLVNISITGNAITNKYENISGVSHVSAPAIDISDASPTTGLINVLVNSNNISSGMGNGIAFKNYSRITAKSNIISGTLTDGINLLGAGGLFDSNIITDAGTTVKNGSGIVINGNASGLIISNNAASNTKTGASRTMDYTIKIASSNNGAVPPRISGNQGKNMLKGVISTYYYQPGYVQLANNVAN
;
A
#
# COMPACT_ATOMS: atom_id res chain seq x y z
N MET A 1 9.09 -33.22 23.42
CA MET A 1 8.80 -34.19 22.34
C MET A 1 7.32 -34.52 22.37
N PHE A 2 6.54 -33.91 21.50
CA PHE A 2 5.18 -34.32 21.16
C PHE A 2 5.04 -34.13 19.65
N SER A 3 4.80 -35.22 18.93
CA SER A 3 4.86 -35.25 17.47
C SER A 3 3.56 -34.74 16.85
N CYS A 4 3.71 -33.87 15.85
CA CYS A 4 2.62 -33.39 15.02
C CYS A 4 2.35 -34.45 13.93
N LYS A 5 1.11 -34.93 13.82
CA LYS A 5 0.69 -35.84 12.74
C LYS A 5 0.61 -35.07 11.43
N LYS A 6 1.21 -35.65 10.38
CA LYS A 6 1.12 -35.22 8.97
C LYS A 6 -0.34 -35.30 8.50
N GLU A 7 -0.86 -34.20 7.97
CA GLU A 7 -2.04 -34.22 7.10
C GLU A 7 -1.59 -34.43 5.65
N GLY A 8 -2.32 -35.30 4.95
CA GLY A 8 -2.06 -35.71 3.58
C GLY A 8 -2.58 -34.71 2.57
N ALA A 9 -1.86 -34.60 1.45
CA ALA A 9 -2.23 -33.81 0.29
C ALA A 9 -3.53 -34.31 -0.36
N VAL A 10 -4.42 -33.38 -0.73
CA VAL A 10 -5.52 -33.64 -1.66
C VAL A 10 -5.36 -32.70 -2.86
N SER A 11 -5.23 -33.33 -4.03
CA SER A 11 -5.16 -32.73 -5.36
C SER A 11 -6.51 -32.19 -5.80
N GLY A 12 -6.52 -31.00 -6.41
CA GLY A 12 -7.71 -30.37 -6.97
C GLY A 12 -8.19 -30.99 -8.28
N THR A 13 -9.48 -30.76 -8.55
CA THR A 13 -10.07 -30.64 -9.90
C THR A 13 -11.18 -29.57 -9.82
N ASP A 14 -11.28 -28.80 -10.90
CA ASP A 14 -12.06 -27.56 -11.10
C ASP A 14 -13.59 -27.67 -10.99
N PRO A 15 -14.33 -26.54 -10.84
CA PRO A 15 -15.75 -26.54 -10.53
C PRO A 15 -16.63 -26.61 -11.79
N VAL A 16 -17.77 -27.30 -11.69
CA VAL A 16 -18.86 -27.26 -12.68
C VAL A 16 -20.01 -26.45 -12.10
N ASP A 17 -20.38 -25.43 -12.87
CA ASP A 17 -21.55 -24.57 -12.76
C ASP A 17 -22.87 -25.36 -12.80
N SER A 18 -23.76 -25.09 -11.85
CA SER A 18 -25.20 -25.30 -12.06
C SER A 18 -26.00 -24.31 -11.20
N GLY A 19 -26.53 -23.30 -11.88
CA GLY A 19 -27.44 -22.33 -11.29
C GLY A 19 -28.73 -22.97 -10.78
N GLN A 20 -29.12 -22.61 -9.55
CA GLN A 20 -30.50 -22.62 -9.09
C GLN A 20 -30.79 -21.38 -8.26
N SER A 21 -31.91 -20.73 -8.57
CA SER A 21 -32.42 -19.51 -7.94
C SER A 21 -32.74 -19.71 -6.46
N LEU A 22 -32.25 -18.82 -5.60
CA LEU A 22 -32.66 -18.74 -4.21
C LEU A 22 -33.70 -17.62 -4.05
N ALA A 23 -34.95 -18.03 -3.82
CA ALA A 23 -35.98 -17.18 -3.28
C ALA A 23 -35.56 -16.65 -1.90
N ALA A 24 -35.86 -15.38 -1.63
CA ALA A 24 -35.51 -14.66 -0.42
C ALA A 24 -36.09 -15.34 0.83
N ALA A 25 -35.23 -16.04 1.58
CA ALA A 25 -35.49 -16.41 2.96
C ALA A 25 -34.95 -15.29 3.86
N THR A 26 -35.86 -14.59 4.53
CA THR A 26 -35.57 -13.67 5.62
C THR A 26 -34.70 -14.35 6.68
N ALA A 27 -33.42 -13.99 6.73
CA ALA A 27 -32.50 -14.43 7.76
C ALA A 27 -32.85 -13.72 9.07
N ASN A 28 -33.66 -14.36 9.91
CA ASN A 28 -33.59 -14.13 11.35
C ASN A 28 -32.25 -14.68 11.83
N THR A 29 -31.23 -13.84 11.86
CA THR A 29 -29.95 -14.12 12.51
C THR A 29 -30.20 -14.26 14.00
N THR A 30 -30.38 -15.51 14.46
CA THR A 30 -30.06 -15.89 15.83
C THR A 30 -28.67 -15.35 16.14
N ILE A 31 -28.58 -14.34 17.00
CA ILE A 31 -27.32 -13.99 17.66
C ILE A 31 -26.90 -15.27 18.38
N ALA A 32 -25.90 -15.94 17.82
CA ALA A 32 -25.34 -17.14 18.41
C ALA A 32 -24.92 -16.81 19.85
N LYS A 33 -25.03 -17.80 20.72
CA LYS A 33 -24.74 -17.76 22.17
C LYS A 33 -23.24 -17.49 22.50
N SER A 34 -22.53 -16.76 21.64
CA SER A 34 -21.09 -16.51 21.63
C SER A 34 -20.71 -15.01 21.67
N SER A 35 -21.66 -14.13 22.00
CA SER A 35 -21.41 -12.68 22.15
C SER A 35 -22.02 -12.10 23.42
N VAL A 36 -21.37 -11.06 23.99
CA VAL A 36 -21.95 -10.19 25.03
C VAL A 36 -22.30 -8.84 24.43
N ASN A 37 -23.49 -8.30 24.74
CA ASN A 37 -23.89 -6.97 24.31
C ASN A 37 -23.28 -5.91 25.25
N VAL A 38 -22.69 -4.85 24.69
CA VAL A 38 -22.13 -3.74 25.48
C VAL A 38 -23.16 -3.07 26.39
N ARG A 39 -24.44 -3.07 26.01
CA ARG A 39 -25.54 -2.52 26.84
C ARG A 39 -25.76 -3.31 28.12
N ASP A 40 -25.54 -4.63 28.07
CA ASP A 40 -25.63 -5.48 29.27
C ASP A 40 -24.49 -5.20 30.26
N GLN A 41 -23.46 -4.47 29.81
CA GLN A 41 -22.31 -4.04 30.60
C GLN A 41 -22.37 -2.54 30.96
N GLY A 42 -23.49 -1.90 30.67
CA GLY A 42 -23.80 -0.52 31.06
C GLY A 42 -23.56 0.54 29.99
N ALA A 43 -23.22 0.16 28.75
CA ALA A 43 -23.05 1.14 27.67
C ALA A 43 -24.42 1.71 27.26
N LYS A 44 -24.51 3.01 27.02
CA LYS A 44 -25.74 3.65 26.56
C LYS A 44 -25.77 3.80 25.05
N GLY A 45 -24.66 4.18 24.42
CA GLY A 45 -24.62 4.47 22.98
C GLY A 45 -25.46 5.70 22.60
N ASP A 46 -25.57 6.69 23.49
CA ASP A 46 -26.41 7.89 23.34
C ASP A 46 -25.64 9.12 22.81
N GLY A 47 -24.34 8.97 22.53
CA GLY A 47 -23.46 10.04 22.05
C GLY A 47 -23.02 11.05 23.13
N VAL A 48 -23.42 10.85 24.39
CA VAL A 48 -23.14 11.78 25.50
C VAL A 48 -22.50 11.07 26.69
N THR A 49 -22.97 9.88 27.03
CA THR A 49 -22.45 9.07 28.13
C THR A 49 -21.11 8.46 27.73
N ASP A 50 -20.12 8.57 28.62
CA ASP A 50 -18.85 7.88 28.46
C ASP A 50 -19.03 6.36 28.64
N ASP A 51 -18.96 5.63 27.53
CA ASP A 51 -19.17 4.19 27.43
C ASP A 51 -17.86 3.40 27.58
N THR A 52 -16.71 4.07 27.79
CA THR A 52 -15.38 3.43 27.79
C THR A 52 -15.31 2.25 28.76
N LYS A 53 -15.78 2.43 30.00
CA LYS A 53 -15.74 1.38 31.04
C LYS A 53 -16.67 0.21 30.69
N ALA A 54 -17.85 0.49 30.16
CA ALA A 54 -18.80 -0.55 29.78
C ALA A 54 -18.26 -1.42 28.64
N ILE A 55 -17.60 -0.81 27.66
CA ILE A 55 -16.95 -1.54 26.57
C ILE A 55 -15.80 -2.40 27.09
N GLN A 56 -14.93 -1.86 27.96
CA GLN A 56 -13.85 -2.64 28.57
C GLN A 56 -14.38 -3.81 29.42
N ASN A 57 -15.48 -3.59 30.14
CA ASN A 57 -16.16 -4.64 30.90
C ASN A 57 -16.70 -5.74 29.98
N ALA A 58 -17.29 -5.39 28.84
CA ALA A 58 -17.78 -6.34 27.85
C ALA A 58 -16.67 -7.23 27.29
N ILE A 59 -15.51 -6.64 26.93
CA ILE A 59 -14.35 -7.41 26.47
C ILE A 59 -13.88 -8.38 27.56
N SER A 60 -13.79 -7.90 28.81
CA SER A 60 -13.36 -8.70 29.96
C SER A 60 -14.34 -9.83 30.26
N PHE A 61 -15.65 -9.54 30.19
CA PHE A 61 -16.72 -10.51 30.39
C PHE A 61 -16.68 -11.58 29.31
N ALA A 62 -16.54 -11.20 28.04
CA ALA A 62 -16.44 -12.12 26.92
C ALA A 62 -15.28 -13.11 27.12
N LYS A 63 -14.09 -12.58 27.46
CA LYS A 63 -12.91 -13.40 27.77
C LYS A 63 -13.17 -14.35 28.94
N ALA A 64 -13.73 -13.86 30.05
CA ALA A 64 -13.97 -14.65 31.25
C ALA A 64 -15.00 -15.78 31.04
N HIS A 65 -15.91 -15.63 30.08
CA HIS A 65 -16.98 -16.59 29.80
C HIS A 65 -16.76 -17.38 28.50
N GLY A 66 -15.58 -17.28 27.89
CA GLY A 66 -15.25 -18.02 26.66
C GLY A 66 -16.12 -17.63 25.45
N LEU A 67 -16.63 -16.40 25.42
CA LEU A 67 -17.33 -15.84 24.27
C LEU A 67 -16.30 -15.39 23.23
N SER A 68 -16.72 -15.26 21.97
CA SER A 68 -15.82 -14.88 20.87
C SER A 68 -16.01 -13.44 20.43
N ASN A 69 -17.07 -12.76 20.86
CA ASN A 69 -17.39 -11.42 20.37
C ASN A 69 -17.99 -10.51 21.45
N VAL A 70 -17.75 -9.21 21.29
CA VAL A 70 -18.51 -8.13 21.90
C VAL A 70 -19.41 -7.51 20.83
N TYR A 71 -20.70 -7.42 21.11
CA TYR A 71 -21.72 -6.90 20.21
C TYR A 71 -22.10 -5.45 20.57
N PHE A 72 -22.13 -4.60 19.56
CA PHE A 72 -22.50 -3.19 19.60
C PHE A 72 -23.80 -2.99 18.78
N PRO A 73 -24.95 -2.80 19.45
CA PRO A 73 -26.16 -2.34 18.78
C PRO A 73 -25.98 -0.97 18.10
N ASP A 74 -26.97 -0.56 17.30
CA ASP A 74 -27.02 0.80 16.77
C ASP A 74 -26.91 1.84 17.90
N GLY A 75 -26.06 2.84 17.71
CA GLY A 75 -25.78 3.86 18.72
C GLY A 75 -24.49 4.62 18.48
N ASN A 76 -24.30 5.66 19.28
CA ASN A 76 -23.10 6.48 19.34
C ASN A 76 -22.40 6.23 20.67
N TYR A 77 -21.37 5.39 20.67
CA TYR A 77 -20.62 5.01 21.85
C TYR A 77 -19.44 5.95 22.04
N LEU A 78 -19.53 6.80 23.07
CA LEU A 78 -18.52 7.82 23.30
C LEU A 78 -17.41 7.27 24.19
N ILE A 79 -16.16 7.38 23.73
CA ILE A 79 -14.97 7.05 24.51
C ILE A 79 -14.51 8.34 25.18
N GLY A 80 -14.77 8.48 26.48
CA GLY A 80 -14.48 9.68 27.28
C GLY A 80 -13.28 9.56 28.21
N GLN A 81 -12.86 8.35 28.59
CA GLN A 81 -11.72 8.18 29.48
C GLN A 81 -10.41 8.50 28.77
N LEU A 82 -9.45 9.01 29.55
CA LEU A 82 -8.06 9.14 29.12
C LEU A 82 -7.40 7.76 29.17
N GLY A 83 -6.63 7.44 28.14
CA GLY A 83 -5.84 6.23 28.08
C GLY A 83 -4.53 6.34 28.84
N ASN A 84 -3.72 5.30 28.73
CA ASN A 84 -2.28 5.39 28.99
C ASN A 84 -1.55 5.61 27.65
N LYS A 85 -0.21 5.68 27.66
CA LYS A 85 0.58 5.88 26.45
C LYS A 85 0.23 4.90 25.31
N SER A 86 -0.16 3.66 25.63
CA SER A 86 -0.42 2.59 24.66
C SER A 86 -1.83 2.64 24.07
N GLY A 87 -2.83 3.13 24.81
CA GLY A 87 -4.20 3.25 24.33
C GLY A 87 -5.23 3.35 25.45
N ILE A 88 -6.51 3.31 25.07
CA ILE A 88 -7.64 3.52 25.98
C ILE A 88 -8.29 2.19 26.37
N ILE A 89 -8.70 1.38 25.38
CA ILE A 89 -9.41 0.11 25.59
C ILE A 89 -8.49 -1.04 25.20
N LYS A 90 -8.27 -1.96 26.14
CA LYS A 90 -7.47 -3.16 25.96
C LYS A 90 -8.24 -4.20 25.16
N LEU A 91 -7.63 -4.70 24.10
CA LEU A 91 -8.07 -5.89 23.39
C LEU A 91 -7.87 -7.15 24.25
N ALA A 92 -8.62 -8.19 23.94
CA ALA A 92 -8.46 -9.51 24.51
C ALA A 92 -8.30 -10.56 23.40
N ASN A 93 -7.45 -11.55 23.65
CA ASN A 93 -7.20 -12.62 22.69
C ASN A 93 -8.48 -13.39 22.37
N GLY A 94 -8.79 -13.60 21.09
CA GLY A 94 -9.98 -14.32 20.64
C GLY A 94 -11.30 -13.54 20.71
N ILE A 95 -11.29 -12.26 21.08
CA ILE A 95 -12.50 -11.44 21.23
C ILE A 95 -12.63 -10.45 20.07
N GLY A 96 -13.57 -10.72 19.17
CA GLY A 96 -13.98 -9.82 18.09
C GLY A 96 -14.87 -8.67 18.55
N LEU A 97 -15.01 -7.66 17.69
CA LEU A 97 -15.90 -6.52 17.88
C LEU A 97 -16.90 -6.49 16.73
N GLN A 98 -18.20 -6.52 17.02
CA GLN A 98 -19.24 -6.61 16.00
C GLN A 98 -20.30 -5.54 16.21
N GLY A 99 -20.44 -4.65 15.24
CA GLY A 99 -21.58 -3.74 15.11
C GLY A 99 -22.58 -4.20 14.05
N ASN A 100 -23.75 -3.56 14.02
CA ASN A 100 -24.77 -3.80 12.99
C ASN A 100 -24.39 -3.27 11.60
N GLY A 101 -23.48 -2.30 11.54
CA GLY A 101 -23.03 -1.64 10.32
C GLY A 101 -22.42 -0.27 10.62
N ALA A 102 -21.40 0.12 9.86
CA ALA A 102 -20.74 1.41 10.02
C ALA A 102 -21.67 2.63 9.81
N ALA A 103 -22.85 2.43 9.23
CA ALA A 103 -23.85 3.49 9.07
C ALA A 103 -24.66 3.79 10.35
N THR A 104 -24.67 2.88 11.34
CA THR A 104 -25.54 2.99 12.53
C THR A 104 -24.83 2.73 13.86
N CYS A 105 -23.64 2.12 13.84
CA CYS A 105 -22.85 1.82 15.02
C CYS A 105 -21.54 2.62 14.99
N HIS A 106 -21.47 3.68 15.81
CA HIS A 106 -20.35 4.61 15.85
C HIS A 106 -19.62 4.53 17.19
N ILE A 107 -18.30 4.39 17.17
CA ILE A 107 -17.41 4.51 18.32
C ILE A 107 -16.59 5.79 18.14
N ASN A 108 -16.89 6.80 18.95
CA ASN A 108 -16.37 8.15 18.80
C ASN A 108 -15.46 8.52 19.96
N LEU A 109 -14.33 9.13 19.66
CA LEU A 109 -13.50 9.75 20.68
C LEU A 109 -14.13 11.05 21.20
N THR A 110 -14.03 11.38 22.49
CA THR A 110 -14.38 12.75 22.91
C THR A 110 -13.43 13.78 22.29
N GLY A 111 -13.94 14.96 21.93
CA GLY A 111 -13.14 16.08 21.43
C GLY A 111 -12.31 16.78 22.52
N LYS A 112 -11.51 17.77 22.09
CA LYS A 112 -10.65 18.64 22.90
C LYS A 112 -9.54 17.93 23.67
N ARG A 113 -9.14 16.74 23.24
CA ARG A 113 -7.99 16.00 23.78
C ARG A 113 -6.70 16.56 23.20
N TYR A 114 -5.64 16.49 24.00
CA TYR A 114 -4.28 16.78 23.57
C TYR A 114 -3.55 15.47 23.28
N ASN A 115 -3.05 15.26 22.07
CA ASN A 115 -2.36 14.04 21.65
C ASN A 115 -3.10 12.74 22.06
N PRO A 116 -4.33 12.53 21.59
CA PRO A 116 -5.17 11.41 21.99
C PRO A 116 -4.52 10.05 21.71
N ASN A 117 -4.49 9.17 22.72
CA ASN A 117 -4.00 7.80 22.59
C ASN A 117 -4.83 6.97 21.60
N PRO A 118 -4.29 5.82 21.12
CA PRO A 118 -5.07 4.84 20.38
C PRO A 118 -6.36 4.44 21.09
N ILE A 119 -7.43 4.18 20.34
CA ILE A 119 -8.68 3.72 20.95
C ILE A 119 -8.50 2.28 21.46
N PHE A 120 -8.30 1.33 20.55
CA PHE A 120 -8.12 -0.08 20.88
C PHE A 120 -6.65 -0.48 20.74
N TYR A 121 -6.09 -1.11 21.75
CA TYR A 121 -4.69 -1.52 21.73
C TYR A 121 -4.46 -2.89 22.38
N GLN A 122 -3.40 -3.55 21.93
CA GLN A 122 -2.86 -4.72 22.60
C GLN A 122 -2.00 -4.28 23.80
N ASP A 123 -2.46 -4.59 25.01
CA ASP A 123 -1.63 -4.49 26.21
C ASP A 123 -0.71 -5.73 26.27
N TYR A 124 0.51 -5.61 25.75
CA TYR A 124 1.44 -6.74 25.65
C TYR A 124 1.77 -7.42 26.99
N VAL A 125 1.72 -6.68 28.12
CA VAL A 125 2.03 -7.26 29.44
C VAL A 125 0.93 -8.22 29.88
N VAL A 126 -0.32 -7.87 29.58
CA VAL A 126 -1.51 -8.63 30.02
C VAL A 126 -1.98 -9.62 28.95
N GLU A 127 -1.82 -9.26 27.68
CA GLU A 127 -2.26 -9.99 26.51
C GLU A 127 -1.15 -9.99 25.44
N PRO A 128 -0.11 -10.83 25.62
CA PRO A 128 1.05 -10.84 24.74
C PRO A 128 0.74 -11.29 23.31
N THR A 129 -0.43 -11.91 23.05
CA THR A 129 -0.84 -12.35 21.72
C THR A 129 -2.33 -12.09 21.50
N ILE A 130 -2.69 -11.58 20.32
CA ILE A 130 -4.08 -11.41 19.88
C ILE A 130 -4.34 -12.27 18.64
N CYS A 131 -5.19 -13.27 18.75
CA CYS A 131 -5.50 -14.21 17.67
C CYS A 131 -7.00 -14.36 17.43
N ASN A 132 -7.36 -14.83 16.23
CA ASN A 132 -8.68 -15.38 15.90
C ASN A 132 -9.82 -14.41 16.23
N LEU A 133 -9.76 -13.19 15.73
CA LEU A 133 -10.81 -12.20 15.92
C LEU A 133 -11.26 -11.57 14.62
N VAL A 134 -12.52 -11.14 14.62
CA VAL A 134 -13.14 -10.37 13.54
C VAL A 134 -13.58 -9.03 14.12
N ILE A 135 -13.22 -7.94 13.46
CA ILE A 135 -13.73 -6.60 13.74
C ILE A 135 -14.60 -6.21 12.55
N GLN A 136 -15.89 -5.95 12.80
CA GLN A 136 -16.82 -5.68 11.70
C GLN A 136 -17.98 -4.76 12.05
N GLY A 137 -18.47 -4.04 11.04
CA GLY A 137 -19.75 -3.33 11.10
C GLY A 137 -19.74 -2.12 12.04
N ILE A 138 -18.58 -1.48 12.23
CA ILE A 138 -18.42 -0.35 13.15
C ILE A 138 -17.76 0.81 12.41
N ASP A 139 -18.24 2.02 12.69
CA ASP A 139 -17.56 3.27 12.35
C ASP A 139 -16.72 3.72 13.55
N PHE A 140 -15.42 3.87 13.35
CA PHE A 140 -14.47 4.35 14.35
C PHE A 140 -14.05 5.77 13.97
N ASN A 141 -14.24 6.71 14.89
CA ASN A 141 -13.93 8.11 14.63
C ASN A 141 -12.98 8.68 15.71
N GLY A 142 -11.78 9.09 15.27
CA GLY A 142 -10.76 9.71 16.12
C GLY A 142 -11.01 11.18 16.46
N GLU A 143 -12.00 11.80 15.81
CA GLU A 143 -12.41 13.19 15.99
C GLU A 143 -11.27 14.20 15.78
N SER A 144 -10.25 13.89 14.96
CA SER A 144 -9.01 14.69 14.84
C SER A 144 -9.22 16.18 14.58
N GLN A 145 -10.28 16.57 13.85
CA GLN A 145 -10.69 17.96 13.62
C GLN A 145 -11.02 18.73 14.91
N ASN A 146 -11.37 18.01 15.96
CA ASN A 146 -11.75 18.52 17.27
C ASN A 146 -10.67 18.28 18.35
N GLN A 147 -9.49 17.78 17.98
CA GLN A 147 -8.38 17.52 18.91
C GLN A 147 -7.28 18.57 18.78
N GLN A 148 -6.34 18.52 19.72
CA GLN A 148 -5.11 19.32 19.72
C GLN A 148 -3.90 18.41 19.62
N PHE A 149 -2.89 18.82 18.86
CA PHE A 149 -1.71 18.01 18.59
C PHE A 149 -0.42 18.81 18.69
N ASP A 150 0.62 18.16 19.22
CA ASP A 150 1.99 18.55 18.90
C ASP A 150 2.25 18.33 17.41
N ALA A 151 3.10 19.17 16.82
CA ALA A 151 3.46 19.06 15.40
C ALA A 151 3.99 17.68 15.01
N SER A 152 4.75 17.02 15.90
CA SER A 152 5.33 15.69 15.66
C SER A 152 4.42 14.52 16.04
N TYR A 153 3.26 14.75 16.65
CA TYR A 153 2.44 13.67 17.18
C TYR A 153 1.77 12.85 16.08
N GLN A 154 1.88 11.52 16.17
CA GLN A 154 1.61 10.58 15.08
C GLN A 154 0.97 9.25 15.53
N PHE A 155 0.53 9.13 16.79
CA PHE A 155 0.17 7.83 17.40
C PHE A 155 -1.32 7.63 17.68
N GLY A 156 -2.21 8.54 17.28
CA GLY A 156 -3.63 8.42 17.58
C GLY A 156 -4.33 7.42 16.67
N HIS A 157 -4.14 6.12 16.91
CA HIS A 157 -4.64 5.02 16.06
C HIS A 157 -6.07 4.56 16.41
N ALA A 158 -6.81 3.94 15.47
CA ALA A 158 -8.07 3.27 15.83
C ALA A 158 -7.79 1.92 16.54
N LEU A 159 -6.91 1.12 15.95
CA LEU A 159 -6.54 -0.23 16.42
C LEU A 159 -5.03 -0.45 16.30
N SER A 160 -4.41 -1.00 17.34
CA SER A 160 -3.03 -1.48 17.31
C SER A 160 -2.91 -2.91 17.83
N ILE A 161 -2.42 -3.83 16.99
CA ILE A 161 -2.13 -5.22 17.32
C ILE A 161 -0.69 -5.53 16.90
N ASN A 162 0.18 -5.74 17.88
CA ASN A 162 1.62 -5.89 17.67
C ASN A 162 2.08 -7.35 17.56
N HIS A 163 1.34 -8.31 18.11
CA HIS A 163 1.66 -9.73 17.98
C HIS A 163 0.40 -10.58 17.95
N GLY A 164 0.26 -11.43 16.92
CA GLY A 164 -1.01 -12.09 16.69
C GLY A 164 -1.10 -12.94 15.43
N ARG A 165 -2.26 -13.57 15.24
CA ARG A 165 -2.58 -14.25 13.97
C ARG A 165 -4.07 -14.39 13.70
N ASN A 166 -4.43 -14.54 12.43
CA ASN A 166 -5.82 -14.77 11.99
C ASN A 166 -6.73 -13.63 12.44
N ILE A 167 -6.49 -12.46 11.88
CA ILE A 167 -7.22 -11.23 12.19
C ILE A 167 -7.95 -10.78 10.93
N GLU A 168 -9.25 -10.49 11.05
CA GLU A 168 -10.07 -9.99 9.96
C GLU A 168 -10.72 -8.65 10.37
N VAL A 169 -10.61 -7.64 9.53
CA VAL A 169 -11.27 -6.34 9.71
C VAL A 169 -12.10 -6.05 8.46
N LYS A 170 -13.42 -5.96 8.59
CA LYS A 170 -14.32 -5.80 7.44
C LYS A 170 -15.58 -4.98 7.68
N ASN A 171 -16.12 -4.38 6.63
CA ASN A 171 -17.36 -3.61 6.69
C ASN A 171 -17.34 -2.50 7.77
N CYS A 172 -16.16 -1.95 8.02
CA CYS A 172 -15.94 -0.86 8.96
C CYS A 172 -15.66 0.45 8.24
N LYS A 173 -15.82 1.55 8.97
CA LYS A 173 -15.31 2.86 8.59
C LYS A 173 -14.28 3.31 9.63
N PHE A 174 -13.18 3.88 9.17
CA PHE A 174 -12.16 4.49 10.03
C PHE A 174 -12.00 5.94 9.59
N GLU A 175 -12.26 6.87 10.49
CA GLU A 175 -12.22 8.28 10.14
C GLU A 175 -11.54 9.20 11.16
N ASN A 176 -10.92 10.26 10.62
CA ASN A 176 -10.42 11.39 11.39
C ASN A 176 -9.42 10.99 12.49
N PHE A 177 -8.48 10.09 12.17
CA PHE A 177 -7.39 9.72 13.09
C PHE A 177 -6.12 10.51 12.81
N ARG A 178 -5.40 10.88 13.89
CA ARG A 178 -4.08 11.53 13.77
C ARG A 178 -2.96 10.52 13.53
N GLY A 179 -3.08 9.32 14.07
CA GLY A 179 -2.17 8.23 13.72
C GLY A 179 -2.70 7.49 12.48
N ASP A 180 -2.53 6.18 12.56
CA ASP A 180 -2.96 5.24 11.54
C ASP A 180 -4.41 4.82 11.77
N GLY A 181 -5.10 4.36 10.72
CA GLY A 181 -6.36 3.66 10.93
C GLY A 181 -6.12 2.36 11.70
N LEU A 182 -5.30 1.48 11.13
CA LEU A 182 -4.95 0.18 11.70
C LEU A 182 -3.43 -0.02 11.72
N LEU A 183 -2.92 -0.57 12.82
CA LEU A 183 -1.52 -0.94 12.96
C LEU A 183 -1.40 -2.45 13.24
N PHE A 184 -0.66 -3.15 12.38
CA PHE A 184 -0.35 -4.57 12.53
C PHE A 184 1.15 -4.82 12.59
N GLY A 185 1.53 -5.53 13.66
CA GLY A 185 2.88 -5.89 14.04
C GLY A 185 3.62 -4.77 14.76
N ASP A 186 4.89 -4.97 15.05
CA ASP A 186 5.67 -4.05 15.88
C ASP A 186 6.89 -3.51 15.13
N THR A 187 7.44 -2.42 15.64
CA THR A 187 8.57 -1.70 15.07
C THR A 187 9.78 -1.83 15.98
N PHE A 188 10.97 -1.80 15.38
CA PHE A 188 12.26 -1.83 16.07
C PHE A 188 12.43 -3.05 17.00
N GLU A 189 12.17 -4.24 16.47
CA GLU A 189 12.22 -5.49 17.24
C GLU A 189 13.60 -5.76 17.86
N ALA A 190 13.61 -6.13 19.15
CA ALA A 190 14.84 -6.44 19.87
C ALA A 190 15.49 -7.77 19.45
N SER A 191 14.69 -8.71 18.96
CA SER A 191 15.14 -10.00 18.42
C SER A 191 14.24 -10.42 17.26
N LEU A 192 14.78 -11.23 16.34
CA LEU A 192 14.09 -11.59 15.10
C LEU A 192 12.65 -12.05 15.34
N ASN A 193 11.69 -11.28 14.80
CA ASN A 193 10.26 -11.56 14.80
C ASN A 193 9.65 -11.80 16.19
N ALA A 194 10.14 -11.13 17.25
CA ALA A 194 9.61 -11.36 18.60
C ALA A 194 8.11 -11.07 18.69
N ARG A 195 7.63 -10.06 17.96
CA ARG A 195 6.25 -9.59 17.88
C ARG A 195 5.86 -9.45 16.41
N ILE A 196 5.74 -10.60 15.76
CA ILE A 196 5.27 -10.71 14.37
C ILE A 196 3.77 -10.98 14.32
N VAL A 197 3.08 -10.45 13.31
CA VAL A 197 1.67 -10.77 13.03
C VAL A 197 1.55 -11.64 11.77
N TYR A 198 0.68 -12.64 11.81
CA TYR A 198 0.41 -13.54 10.68
C TYR A 198 -1.05 -13.50 10.22
N ASN A 199 -1.29 -13.68 8.93
CA ASN A 199 -2.63 -13.88 8.37
C ASN A 199 -3.63 -12.78 8.78
N VAL A 200 -3.42 -11.58 8.25
CA VAL A 200 -4.32 -10.44 8.44
C VAL A 200 -5.12 -10.17 7.17
N ASN A 201 -6.43 -10.00 7.27
CA ASN A 201 -7.29 -9.59 6.16
C ASN A 201 -8.01 -8.29 6.52
N VAL A 202 -7.82 -7.25 5.71
CA VAL A 202 -8.49 -5.95 5.84
C VAL A 202 -9.27 -5.70 4.55
N HIS A 203 -10.59 -5.78 4.59
CA HIS A 203 -11.38 -5.66 3.37
C HIS A 203 -12.78 -5.10 3.50
N ASP A 204 -13.31 -4.57 2.41
CA ASP A 204 -14.65 -3.97 2.38
C ASP A 204 -14.81 -2.85 3.44
N ASN A 205 -13.73 -2.10 3.71
CA ASN A 205 -13.73 -0.98 4.65
C ASN A 205 -13.60 0.37 3.93
N GLU A 206 -13.96 1.42 4.64
CA GLU A 206 -13.71 2.80 4.25
C GLU A 206 -12.69 3.46 5.20
N PHE A 207 -11.68 4.12 4.65
CA PHE A 207 -10.70 4.92 5.39
C PHE A 207 -10.81 6.37 4.90
N VAL A 208 -11.11 7.29 5.80
CA VAL A 208 -11.36 8.71 5.46
C VAL A 208 -10.60 9.64 6.38
N ASN A 209 -9.94 10.66 5.84
CA ASN A 209 -9.30 11.72 6.64
C ASN A 209 -8.30 11.18 7.68
N ILE A 210 -7.55 10.13 7.32
CA ILE A 210 -6.51 9.57 8.19
C ILE A 210 -5.25 10.39 7.98
N TYR A 211 -4.68 10.97 9.04
CA TYR A 211 -3.50 11.82 8.90
C TYR A 211 -2.27 11.05 8.43
N ARG A 212 -1.98 9.87 9.01
CA ARG A 212 -0.69 9.19 8.82
C ARG A 212 -0.74 8.15 7.70
N GLU A 213 -1.35 6.99 7.96
CA GLU A 213 -1.64 5.96 6.98
C GLU A 213 -2.93 5.20 7.28
N GLY A 214 -3.61 4.69 6.26
CA GLY A 214 -4.82 3.88 6.48
C GLY A 214 -4.49 2.60 7.26
N VAL A 215 -3.48 1.87 6.80
CA VAL A 215 -2.98 0.65 7.46
C VAL A 215 -1.46 0.59 7.40
N LEU A 216 -0.83 0.28 8.54
CA LEU A 216 0.58 -0.10 8.65
C LEU A 216 0.71 -1.62 8.81
N PHE A 217 1.50 -2.24 7.93
CA PHE A 217 2.00 -3.59 8.07
C PHE A 217 3.51 -3.55 8.34
N CYS A 218 3.89 -3.69 9.60
CA CYS A 218 5.29 -3.76 10.03
C CYS A 218 5.53 -5.03 10.83
N CYS A 219 6.61 -5.79 10.57
CA CYS A 219 6.79 -7.12 11.16
C CYS A 219 5.56 -8.03 10.95
N VAL A 220 5.21 -8.27 9.68
CA VAL A 220 4.02 -9.04 9.27
C VAL A 220 4.39 -10.10 8.24
N ASN A 221 3.85 -11.31 8.38
CA ASN A 221 3.95 -12.35 7.35
C ASN A 221 2.58 -12.88 6.96
N GLY A 222 2.15 -12.53 5.76
CA GLY A 222 0.83 -12.85 5.22
C GLY A 222 -0.20 -11.83 5.66
N ALA A 223 -0.49 -10.88 4.78
CA ALA A 223 -1.62 -9.97 4.94
C ALA A 223 -2.26 -9.65 3.59
N SER A 224 -3.55 -9.32 3.62
CA SER A 224 -4.30 -8.87 2.45
C SER A 224 -5.05 -7.57 2.77
N PHE A 225 -4.94 -6.58 1.91
CA PHE A 225 -5.74 -5.35 1.93
C PHE A 225 -6.53 -5.25 0.63
N TYR A 226 -7.84 -5.47 0.65
CA TYR A 226 -8.63 -5.56 -0.58
C TYR A 226 -10.05 -5.03 -0.53
N ASN A 227 -10.61 -4.62 -1.66
CA ASN A 227 -11.95 -4.04 -1.75
C ASN A 227 -12.21 -2.85 -0.81
N ASN A 228 -11.15 -2.14 -0.38
CA ASN A 228 -11.30 -0.97 0.48
C ASN A 228 -11.40 0.33 -0.34
N ASN A 229 -11.99 1.36 0.26
CA ASN A 229 -11.98 2.73 -0.22
C ASN A 229 -11.13 3.61 0.69
N VAL A 230 -10.14 4.31 0.13
CA VAL A 230 -9.19 5.17 0.88
C VAL A 230 -9.20 6.56 0.26
N HIS A 231 -9.61 7.58 1.01
CA HIS A 231 -9.84 8.92 0.45
C HIS A 231 -9.91 10.05 1.52
N GLY A 232 -10.14 11.29 1.09
CA GLY A 232 -10.21 12.46 1.96
C GLY A 232 -8.84 13.09 2.25
N ASN A 233 -8.74 13.88 3.32
CA ASN A 233 -7.51 14.59 3.71
C ASN A 233 -6.48 13.66 4.38
N GLY A 234 -5.23 14.12 4.50
CA GLY A 234 -4.18 13.39 5.23
C GLY A 234 -3.37 12.44 4.36
N TYR A 235 -3.03 11.29 4.92
CA TYR A 235 -2.10 10.27 4.40
C TYR A 235 -0.69 10.83 4.21
N LEU A 236 -0.05 11.27 5.31
CA LEU A 236 1.35 11.71 5.37
C LEU A 236 2.31 10.63 4.86
N VAL A 237 2.02 9.38 5.20
CA VAL A 237 2.81 8.24 4.76
C VAL A 237 2.18 7.69 3.50
N GLY A 238 1.04 7.00 3.59
CA GLY A 238 0.28 6.54 2.43
C GLY A 238 -1.04 5.88 2.78
N GLY A 239 -1.78 5.39 1.79
CA GLY A 239 -3.01 4.61 2.05
C GLY A 239 -2.70 3.29 2.77
N VAL A 240 -1.71 2.56 2.26
CA VAL A 240 -1.13 1.36 2.89
C VAL A 240 0.38 1.53 2.98
N ASP A 241 0.92 1.30 4.17
CA ASP A 241 2.37 1.25 4.40
C ASP A 241 2.83 -0.16 4.74
N ILE A 242 3.80 -0.65 3.97
CA ILE A 242 4.41 -1.96 4.11
C ILE A 242 5.87 -1.75 4.42
N GLU A 243 6.19 -1.77 5.71
CA GLU A 243 7.44 -1.19 6.18
C GLU A 243 8.21 -2.13 7.09
N ARG A 244 9.51 -2.29 6.80
CA ARG A 244 10.48 -2.86 7.73
C ARG A 244 11.28 -1.73 8.39
N HIS A 245 11.38 -1.77 9.71
CA HIS A 245 12.12 -0.80 10.52
C HIS A 245 13.51 -1.31 10.89
N SER A 246 13.65 -2.59 11.23
CA SER A 246 14.91 -3.14 11.76
C SER A 246 15.32 -4.47 11.14
N ALA A 247 16.57 -4.87 11.41
CA ALA A 247 17.11 -6.13 10.89
C ALA A 247 16.39 -7.37 11.47
N ASN A 248 15.69 -7.18 12.59
CA ASN A 248 15.01 -8.22 13.36
C ASN A 248 13.54 -8.39 12.97
N GLU A 249 13.12 -7.90 11.81
CA GLU A 249 11.73 -7.98 11.37
C GLU A 249 11.63 -8.67 10.02
N SER A 250 10.55 -9.41 9.85
CA SER A 250 10.15 -9.98 8.57
C SER A 250 8.87 -9.30 8.10
N VAL A 251 8.89 -8.81 6.87
CA VAL A 251 7.75 -8.20 6.19
C VAL A 251 7.56 -8.94 4.87
N LEU A 252 6.66 -9.90 4.87
CA LEU A 252 6.56 -10.92 3.83
C LEU A 252 5.11 -11.17 3.40
N ASN A 253 4.94 -11.53 2.13
CA ASN A 253 3.69 -12.10 1.61
C ASN A 253 2.45 -11.20 1.75
N ILE A 254 2.62 -9.89 1.59
CA ILE A 254 1.51 -8.92 1.64
C ILE A 254 0.90 -8.73 0.25
N ALA A 255 -0.43 -8.79 0.17
CA ALA A 255 -1.20 -8.54 -1.04
C ALA A 255 -2.08 -7.30 -0.89
N VAL A 256 -2.06 -6.39 -1.87
CA VAL A 256 -2.92 -5.20 -1.89
C VAL A 256 -3.66 -5.15 -3.22
N TYR A 257 -4.98 -5.33 -3.21
CA TYR A 257 -5.71 -5.51 -4.47
C TYR A 257 -7.17 -5.08 -4.49
N ASN A 258 -7.68 -4.75 -5.68
CA ASN A 258 -9.08 -4.33 -5.88
C ASN A 258 -9.51 -3.14 -5.00
N ASN A 259 -8.58 -2.30 -4.54
CA ASN A 259 -8.91 -1.12 -3.74
C ASN A 259 -9.10 0.11 -4.63
N THR A 260 -9.82 1.10 -4.09
CA THR A 260 -9.83 2.45 -4.63
C THR A 260 -9.09 3.39 -3.69
N PHE A 261 -8.01 4.01 -4.18
CA PHE A 261 -7.34 5.12 -3.53
C PHE A 261 -7.73 6.39 -4.28
N ASN A 262 -8.69 7.14 -3.74
CA ASN A 262 -9.18 8.36 -4.36
C ASN A 262 -8.65 9.58 -3.62
N PHE A 263 -7.53 10.13 -4.06
CA PHE A 263 -6.96 11.32 -3.43
C PHE A 263 -7.41 12.63 -4.08
N ASN A 264 -8.32 12.60 -5.06
CA ASN A 264 -8.84 13.82 -5.67
C ASN A 264 -9.72 14.66 -4.73
N ASP A 265 -10.32 14.02 -3.73
CA ASP A 265 -11.34 14.59 -2.85
C ASP A 265 -10.78 15.11 -1.51
N GLY A 266 -9.46 15.20 -1.37
CA GLY A 266 -8.81 15.81 -0.22
C GLY A 266 -7.35 16.16 -0.48
N TYR A 267 -6.73 16.83 0.48
CA TYR A 267 -5.35 17.29 0.38
C TYR A 267 -4.42 16.52 1.33
N GLY A 268 -3.15 16.39 0.93
CA GLY A 268 -2.09 15.96 1.82
C GLY A 268 -1.89 16.94 2.99
N PRO A 269 -1.33 16.48 4.11
CA PRO A 269 -1.11 17.31 5.28
C PRO A 269 -0.02 18.35 5.02
N VAL A 270 -0.13 19.50 5.68
CA VAL A 270 0.82 20.62 5.56
C VAL A 270 2.22 20.23 6.06
N GLU A 271 2.31 19.25 6.95
CA GLU A 271 3.53 18.69 7.51
C GLU A 271 4.43 18.01 6.46
N ARG A 272 3.92 17.74 5.25
CA ARG A 272 4.78 17.35 4.12
C ARG A 272 5.72 18.49 3.68
N GLY A 273 5.44 19.73 4.06
CA GLY A 273 6.16 20.90 3.55
C GLY A 273 5.83 21.18 2.08
N GLY A 274 6.35 22.29 1.57
CA GLY A 274 6.06 22.73 0.21
C GLY A 274 4.59 23.14 0.01
N PRO A 275 4.09 23.15 -1.22
CA PRO A 275 2.68 23.44 -1.52
C PRO A 275 1.74 22.32 -1.05
N VAL A 276 0.52 22.70 -0.68
CA VAL A 276 -0.57 21.74 -0.38
C VAL A 276 -1.07 21.13 -1.68
N VAL A 277 -0.91 19.81 -1.82
CA VAL A 277 -1.23 19.04 -3.03
C VAL A 277 -2.16 17.88 -2.72
N ARG A 278 -2.81 17.33 -3.74
CA ARG A 278 -3.59 16.10 -3.64
C ARG A 278 -2.73 14.86 -3.82
N TYR A 279 -1.63 14.97 -4.57
CA TYR A 279 -0.74 13.87 -4.91
C TYR A 279 -0.10 13.20 -3.69
N ARG A 280 -0.32 11.90 -3.52
CA ARG A 280 0.05 11.13 -2.32
C ARG A 280 0.52 9.71 -2.64
N ARG A 281 1.09 9.00 -1.66
CA ARG A 281 1.38 7.57 -1.80
C ARG A 281 0.09 6.77 -1.54
N ALA A 282 -0.37 6.02 -2.52
CA ALA A 282 -1.45 5.06 -2.33
C ALA A 282 -0.93 3.85 -1.57
N ILE A 283 0.20 3.32 -2.04
CA ILE A 283 0.86 2.15 -1.48
C ILE A 283 2.35 2.46 -1.43
N THR A 284 2.94 2.33 -0.26
CA THR A 284 4.38 2.45 -0.05
C THR A 284 4.92 1.17 0.52
N MET A 285 6.09 0.77 0.04
CA MET A 285 6.77 -0.43 0.49
C MET A 285 8.25 -0.14 0.68
N GLY A 286 8.85 -0.51 1.81
CA GLY A 286 10.30 -0.37 1.93
C GLY A 286 10.93 -0.80 3.25
N TYR A 287 12.26 -0.78 3.24
CA TYR A 287 13.10 -0.89 4.43
C TYR A 287 13.75 0.46 4.72
N PHE A 288 13.04 1.34 5.43
CA PHE A 288 13.37 2.77 5.46
C PHE A 288 14.39 3.19 6.51
N TYR A 289 14.57 2.42 7.60
CA TYR A 289 15.36 2.86 8.75
C TYR A 289 16.73 2.17 8.85
N ALA A 290 16.80 0.96 9.40
CA ALA A 290 18.10 0.32 9.66
C ALA A 290 18.87 -0.07 8.38
N GLY A 291 18.16 -0.29 7.27
CA GLY A 291 18.72 -0.75 6.01
C GLY A 291 19.35 -2.15 6.10
N TYR A 292 19.80 -2.68 4.96
CA TYR A 292 20.39 -4.01 4.94
C TYR A 292 21.79 -4.05 5.55
N PRO A 293 22.11 -5.05 6.39
CA PRO A 293 23.48 -5.31 6.81
C PRO A 293 24.42 -5.44 5.61
N LYS A 294 25.50 -4.64 5.59
CA LYS A 294 26.48 -4.57 4.48
C LYS A 294 25.90 -4.16 3.12
N GLY A 295 24.66 -3.66 3.06
CA GLY A 295 23.99 -3.33 1.81
C GLY A 295 23.71 -4.56 0.94
N ILE A 296 23.43 -5.72 1.54
CA ILE A 296 23.09 -6.94 0.80
C ILE A 296 21.68 -7.36 1.21
N VAL A 297 20.78 -7.50 0.24
CA VAL A 297 19.41 -7.94 0.51
C VAL A 297 19.41 -9.29 1.25
N ASP A 298 18.51 -9.41 2.22
CA ASP A 298 18.17 -10.69 2.85
C ASP A 298 16.82 -11.22 2.30
N SER A 299 16.28 -12.27 2.93
CA SER A 299 15.00 -12.88 2.54
C SER A 299 13.84 -12.44 3.42
N LEU A 300 14.02 -11.41 4.26
CA LEU A 300 13.04 -10.99 5.26
C LEU A 300 12.13 -9.86 4.76
N SER A 301 12.27 -9.42 3.51
CA SER A 301 11.51 -8.29 2.96
C SER A 301 11.16 -8.52 1.50
N GLY A 302 9.90 -8.86 1.23
CA GLY A 302 9.47 -9.18 -0.14
C GLY A 302 8.27 -10.09 -0.30
N HIS A 303 8.12 -10.65 -1.50
CA HIS A 303 7.00 -11.51 -1.90
C HIS A 303 5.64 -10.77 -1.89
N HIS A 304 5.65 -9.46 -2.18
CA HIS A 304 4.44 -8.64 -2.19
C HIS A 304 3.76 -8.64 -3.56
N ARG A 305 2.43 -8.58 -3.54
CA ARG A 305 1.58 -8.59 -4.75
C ARG A 305 0.60 -7.42 -4.71
N ILE A 306 0.80 -6.46 -5.60
CA ILE A 306 0.01 -5.24 -5.71
C ILE A 306 -0.74 -5.26 -7.03
N TYR A 307 -2.06 -5.45 -7.03
CA TYR A 307 -2.77 -5.69 -8.28
C TYR A 307 -4.20 -5.17 -8.35
N ASN A 308 -4.64 -4.78 -9.54
CA ASN A 308 -6.02 -4.36 -9.82
C ASN A 308 -6.52 -3.20 -8.93
N ASN A 309 -5.63 -2.36 -8.41
CA ASN A 309 -6.03 -1.17 -7.66
C ASN A 309 -6.33 -0.01 -8.61
N LYS A 310 -7.27 0.85 -8.21
CA LYS A 310 -7.54 2.14 -8.84
C LYS A 310 -6.93 3.24 -7.99
N VAL A 311 -6.00 3.99 -8.55
CA VAL A 311 -5.30 5.08 -7.86
C VAL A 311 -5.57 6.38 -8.60
N TYR A 312 -6.12 7.36 -7.88
CA TYR A 312 -6.34 8.70 -8.39
C TYR A 312 -5.52 9.69 -7.60
N GLN A 313 -4.69 10.47 -8.31
CA GLN A 313 -3.79 11.45 -7.73
C GLN A 313 -2.86 10.86 -6.68
N GLY A 314 -2.20 9.76 -7.05
CA GLY A 314 -1.18 9.13 -6.21
C GLY A 314 -0.26 8.15 -6.93
N GLN A 315 0.60 7.52 -6.14
CA GLN A 315 1.64 6.60 -6.60
C GLN A 315 1.68 5.27 -5.86
N ILE A 316 2.35 4.31 -6.47
CA ILE A 316 2.81 3.07 -5.84
C ILE A 316 4.33 3.09 -5.84
N ASP A 317 4.95 2.96 -4.67
CA ASP A 317 6.42 2.92 -4.56
C ASP A 317 6.96 1.71 -3.78
N CYS A 318 8.19 1.33 -4.12
CA CYS A 318 8.88 0.17 -3.61
C CYS A 318 10.37 0.46 -3.45
N PHE A 319 10.86 0.41 -2.21
CA PHE A 319 12.23 0.75 -1.88
C PHE A 319 12.99 -0.41 -1.25
N GLY A 320 13.95 -0.96 -2.00
CA GLY A 320 14.86 -1.98 -1.50
C GLY A 320 14.21 -3.32 -1.14
N LEU A 321 13.25 -3.84 -1.91
CA LEU A 321 12.59 -5.13 -1.64
C LEU A 321 12.78 -6.12 -2.79
N VAL A 322 12.58 -7.41 -2.55
CA VAL A 322 12.71 -8.46 -3.58
C VAL A 322 11.42 -9.23 -3.80
N ASN A 323 11.28 -9.90 -4.95
CA ASN A 323 10.12 -10.72 -5.27
C ASN A 323 8.80 -9.91 -5.24
N ILE A 324 8.77 -8.77 -5.95
CA ILE A 324 7.65 -7.84 -5.97
C ILE A 324 6.88 -7.96 -7.27
N SER A 325 5.55 -7.95 -7.20
CA SER A 325 4.67 -7.92 -8.37
C SER A 325 3.71 -6.75 -8.29
N ILE A 326 3.74 -5.86 -9.29
CA ILE A 326 2.82 -4.73 -9.45
C ILE A 326 2.11 -4.87 -10.79
N THR A 327 0.86 -5.34 -10.79
CA THR A 327 0.19 -5.78 -12.03
C THR A 327 -1.26 -5.33 -12.16
N GLY A 328 -1.67 -4.90 -13.35
CA GLY A 328 -3.09 -4.61 -13.61
C GLY A 328 -3.65 -3.39 -12.88
N ASN A 329 -2.81 -2.52 -12.31
CA ASN A 329 -3.27 -1.33 -11.60
C ASN A 329 -3.62 -0.22 -12.61
N ALA A 330 -4.62 0.58 -12.27
CA ALA A 330 -5.01 1.77 -13.02
C ALA A 330 -4.64 3.02 -12.22
N ILE A 331 -3.77 3.88 -12.76
CA ILE A 331 -3.27 5.09 -12.09
C ILE A 331 -3.61 6.31 -12.94
N THR A 332 -4.32 7.28 -12.36
CA THR A 332 -4.69 8.54 -13.04
C THR A 332 -4.27 9.74 -12.21
N ASN A 333 -3.31 10.52 -12.72
CA ASN A 333 -2.80 11.71 -12.07
C ASN A 333 -2.87 12.93 -12.99
N LYS A 334 -3.32 14.06 -12.45
CA LYS A 334 -3.14 15.39 -13.03
C LYS A 334 -1.84 15.99 -12.51
N TYR A 335 -1.26 16.89 -13.29
CA TYR A 335 -0.08 17.64 -12.86
C TYR A 335 -0.39 18.45 -11.60
N GLU A 336 0.48 18.33 -10.60
CA GLU A 336 0.60 19.23 -9.47
C GLU A 336 2.10 19.54 -9.25
N ASN A 337 2.42 20.76 -8.84
CA ASN A 337 3.79 21.09 -8.45
C ASN A 337 4.08 20.51 -7.07
N ILE A 338 4.93 19.49 -7.01
CA ILE A 338 5.34 18.84 -5.75
C ILE A 338 6.73 19.27 -5.27
N SER A 339 7.29 20.35 -5.84
CA SER A 339 8.59 20.87 -5.41
C SER A 339 8.56 21.28 -3.94
N GLY A 340 9.41 20.65 -3.12
CA GLY A 340 9.47 20.88 -1.67
C GLY A 340 8.47 20.05 -0.85
N VAL A 341 7.64 19.23 -1.48
CA VAL A 341 6.75 18.28 -0.79
C VAL A 341 7.53 17.03 -0.42
N SER A 342 7.54 16.68 0.87
CA SER A 342 8.22 15.52 1.42
C SER A 342 7.39 14.24 1.29
N HIS A 343 8.07 13.08 1.35
CA HIS A 343 7.45 11.75 1.36
C HIS A 343 6.58 11.42 0.13
N VAL A 344 6.89 11.99 -1.02
CA VAL A 344 6.37 11.62 -2.34
C VAL A 344 7.49 11.71 -3.36
N SER A 345 7.42 10.88 -4.40
CA SER A 345 8.22 11.03 -5.61
C SER A 345 7.31 11.44 -6.78
N ALA A 346 7.88 11.66 -7.96
CA ALA A 346 7.10 12.07 -9.14
C ALA A 346 6.57 10.90 -10.01
N PRO A 347 7.22 9.71 -10.08
CA PRO A 347 6.72 8.60 -10.89
C PRO A 347 5.38 8.04 -10.40
N ALA A 348 4.53 7.57 -11.31
CA ALA A 348 3.30 6.88 -10.93
C ALA A 348 3.59 5.50 -10.28
N ILE A 349 4.62 4.80 -10.78
CA ILE A 349 5.21 3.63 -10.12
C ILE A 349 6.71 3.87 -9.96
N ASP A 350 7.22 3.79 -8.73
CA ASP A 350 8.63 3.99 -8.41
C ASP A 350 9.23 2.74 -7.75
N ILE A 351 10.06 2.01 -8.48
CA ILE A 351 10.83 0.87 -7.96
C ILE A 351 12.29 1.31 -7.85
N SER A 352 12.70 1.76 -6.68
CA SER A 352 14.02 2.38 -6.55
C SER A 352 14.77 1.88 -5.33
N ASP A 353 16.08 2.03 -5.36
CA ASP A 353 16.87 2.04 -4.14
C ASP A 353 17.83 3.24 -4.15
N ALA A 354 17.77 4.03 -3.09
CA ALA A 354 18.68 5.15 -2.88
C ALA A 354 19.98 4.72 -2.19
N SER A 355 19.97 3.58 -1.52
CA SER A 355 21.10 2.99 -0.83
C SER A 355 22.01 2.22 -1.80
N PRO A 356 23.25 1.89 -1.41
CA PRO A 356 24.13 1.03 -2.20
C PRO A 356 23.74 -0.46 -2.08
N THR A 357 22.45 -0.80 -2.04
CA THR A 357 22.01 -2.18 -1.82
C THR A 357 22.26 -3.03 -3.06
N THR A 358 22.75 -4.24 -2.84
CA THR A 358 23.03 -5.24 -3.87
C THR A 358 22.12 -6.46 -3.72
N GLY A 359 21.86 -7.14 -4.83
CA GLY A 359 21.01 -8.34 -4.87
C GLY A 359 19.52 -8.06 -5.08
N LEU A 360 19.13 -6.82 -5.39
CA LEU A 360 17.75 -6.44 -5.71
C LEU A 360 17.29 -7.05 -7.06
N ILE A 361 16.37 -8.01 -6.98
CA ILE A 361 15.94 -8.88 -8.08
C ILE A 361 14.44 -9.23 -8.00
N ASN A 362 13.94 -9.83 -9.08
CA ASN A 362 12.61 -10.43 -9.18
C ASN A 362 11.50 -9.42 -8.98
N VAL A 363 11.51 -8.37 -9.81
CA VAL A 363 10.42 -7.39 -9.86
C VAL A 363 9.62 -7.57 -11.13
N LEU A 364 8.31 -7.73 -10.99
CA LEU A 364 7.34 -7.83 -12.08
C LEU A 364 6.47 -6.57 -12.10
N VAL A 365 6.44 -5.83 -13.21
CA VAL A 365 5.58 -4.65 -13.38
C VAL A 365 4.83 -4.78 -14.70
N ASN A 366 3.67 -5.43 -14.70
CA ASN A 366 2.99 -5.81 -15.94
C ASN A 366 1.57 -5.27 -16.04
N SER A 367 1.16 -4.95 -17.26
CA SER A 367 -0.25 -4.69 -17.59
C SER A 367 -0.88 -3.56 -16.76
N ASN A 368 -0.07 -2.61 -16.27
CA ASN A 368 -0.60 -1.43 -15.60
C ASN A 368 -1.06 -0.40 -16.64
N ASN A 369 -2.14 0.32 -16.34
CA ASN A 369 -2.66 1.40 -17.15
C ASN A 369 -2.44 2.73 -16.42
N ILE A 370 -1.54 3.56 -16.95
CA ILE A 370 -1.04 4.77 -16.28
C ILE A 370 -1.31 5.97 -17.16
N SER A 371 -2.12 6.90 -16.68
CA SER A 371 -2.28 8.24 -17.25
C SER A 371 -1.85 9.26 -16.21
N SER A 372 -0.62 9.77 -16.30
CA SER A 372 -0.04 10.57 -15.22
C SER A 372 0.63 11.83 -15.75
N GLY A 373 0.06 13.00 -15.48
CA GLY A 373 0.68 14.30 -15.73
C GLY A 373 1.81 14.67 -14.77
N MET A 374 2.23 13.74 -13.91
CA MET A 374 3.36 13.88 -12.98
C MET A 374 4.66 13.45 -13.69
N GLY A 375 5.67 12.93 -12.98
CA GLY A 375 6.98 12.59 -13.54
C GLY A 375 6.97 11.47 -14.58
N ASN A 376 7.66 10.37 -14.30
CA ASN A 376 7.67 9.21 -15.18
C ASN A 376 6.37 8.39 -15.02
N GLY A 377 6.05 7.56 -16.00
CA GLY A 377 5.06 6.51 -15.81
C GLY A 377 5.60 5.48 -14.82
N ILE A 378 6.78 4.93 -15.12
CA ILE A 378 7.46 3.95 -14.26
C ILE A 378 8.94 4.31 -14.15
N ALA A 379 9.49 4.27 -12.94
CA ALA A 379 10.93 4.42 -12.69
C ALA A 379 11.51 3.15 -12.07
N PHE A 380 12.70 2.78 -12.51
CA PHE A 380 13.49 1.69 -11.96
C PHE A 380 14.91 2.16 -11.63
N LYS A 381 15.38 1.90 -10.42
CA LYS A 381 16.75 2.22 -10.01
C LYS A 381 17.42 1.09 -9.23
N ASN A 382 18.57 0.63 -9.72
CA ASN A 382 19.45 -0.37 -9.06
C ASN A 382 18.88 -1.79 -8.92
N TYR A 383 18.00 -2.23 -9.84
CA TYR A 383 17.45 -3.60 -9.87
C TYR A 383 17.91 -4.34 -11.12
N SER A 384 18.32 -5.61 -11.01
CA SER A 384 18.96 -6.35 -12.13
C SER A 384 18.09 -7.43 -12.79
N ARG A 385 16.95 -7.81 -12.20
CA ARG A 385 16.03 -8.82 -12.76
C ARG A 385 14.59 -8.33 -12.74
N ILE A 386 14.34 -7.31 -13.55
CA ILE A 386 13.01 -6.75 -13.78
C ILE A 386 12.33 -7.48 -14.94
N THR A 387 11.02 -7.62 -14.88
CA THR A 387 10.17 -7.90 -16.04
C THR A 387 9.07 -6.85 -16.07
N ALA A 388 9.06 -6.00 -17.10
CA ALA A 388 8.04 -4.99 -17.30
C ALA A 388 7.37 -5.17 -18.66
N LYS A 389 6.15 -5.71 -18.66
CA LYS A 389 5.44 -6.10 -19.89
C LYS A 389 4.08 -5.46 -20.04
N SER A 390 3.74 -5.11 -21.27
CA SER A 390 2.37 -4.73 -21.65
C SER A 390 1.78 -3.58 -20.81
N ASN A 391 2.62 -2.71 -20.26
CA ASN A 391 2.12 -1.51 -19.58
C ASN A 391 1.66 -0.49 -20.63
N ILE A 392 0.56 0.19 -20.34
CA ILE A 392 0.03 1.29 -21.15
C ILE A 392 0.28 2.57 -20.36
N ILE A 393 1.07 3.49 -20.92
CA ILE A 393 1.51 4.71 -20.26
C ILE A 393 1.18 5.90 -21.14
N SER A 394 0.55 6.93 -20.59
CA SER A 394 0.21 8.16 -21.33
C SER A 394 0.41 9.44 -20.53
N GLY A 395 0.85 10.50 -21.23
CA GLY A 395 0.78 11.89 -20.74
C GLY A 395 1.81 12.27 -19.68
N THR A 396 2.92 11.54 -19.57
CA THR A 396 3.97 11.76 -18.56
C THR A 396 4.72 13.07 -18.79
N LEU A 397 5.01 13.83 -17.72
CA LEU A 397 5.76 15.09 -17.81
C LEU A 397 7.23 14.85 -18.20
N THR A 398 7.75 13.67 -17.88
CA THR A 398 9.08 13.19 -18.28
C THR A 398 8.96 11.91 -19.11
N ASP A 399 10.02 11.09 -19.20
CA ASP A 399 10.03 9.84 -19.97
C ASP A 399 8.94 8.87 -19.51
N GLY A 400 8.47 7.99 -20.41
CA GLY A 400 7.49 6.96 -20.07
C GLY A 400 8.01 5.99 -19.02
N ILE A 401 9.13 5.33 -19.33
CA ILE A 401 9.85 4.42 -18.44
C ILE A 401 11.30 4.90 -18.27
N ASN A 402 11.76 5.07 -17.04
CA ASN A 402 13.14 5.46 -16.74
C ASN A 402 13.91 4.33 -16.04
N LEU A 403 15.06 3.96 -16.60
CA LEU A 403 15.96 2.95 -16.05
C LEU A 403 17.26 3.62 -15.61
N LEU A 404 17.65 3.43 -14.34
CA LEU A 404 18.92 3.88 -13.79
C LEU A 404 19.67 2.73 -13.11
N GLY A 405 20.73 2.23 -13.75
CA GLY A 405 21.47 1.09 -13.21
C GLY A 405 20.60 -0.17 -13.13
N ALA A 406 19.65 -0.31 -14.05
CA ALA A 406 18.62 -1.34 -14.01
C ALA A 406 18.70 -2.31 -15.21
N GLY A 407 18.40 -3.58 -14.96
CA GLY A 407 18.46 -4.68 -15.92
C GLY A 407 17.21 -5.57 -15.86
N GLY A 408 16.94 -6.29 -16.95
CA GLY A 408 15.75 -7.14 -17.07
C GLY A 408 15.18 -7.21 -18.48
N LEU A 409 13.88 -7.53 -18.55
CA LEU A 409 13.10 -7.62 -19.78
C LEU A 409 12.01 -6.54 -19.81
N PHE A 410 12.02 -5.70 -20.83
CA PHE A 410 11.03 -4.66 -21.09
C PHE A 410 10.37 -4.95 -22.43
N ASP A 411 9.17 -5.50 -22.41
CA ASP A 411 8.53 -6.03 -23.61
C ASP A 411 7.10 -5.54 -23.82
N SER A 412 6.76 -5.21 -25.07
CA SER A 412 5.37 -4.92 -25.46
C SER A 412 4.71 -3.74 -24.69
N ASN A 413 5.49 -2.81 -24.13
CA ASN A 413 4.95 -1.62 -23.49
C ASN A 413 4.50 -0.60 -24.54
N ILE A 414 3.40 0.11 -24.25
CA ILE A 414 2.83 1.15 -25.10
C ILE A 414 2.93 2.48 -24.37
N ILE A 415 3.71 3.42 -24.92
CA ILE A 415 3.90 4.76 -24.35
C ILE A 415 3.39 5.83 -25.30
N THR A 416 2.57 6.75 -24.80
CA THR A 416 2.02 7.86 -25.58
C THR A 416 2.24 9.21 -24.91
N ASP A 417 2.70 10.21 -25.67
CA ASP A 417 2.81 11.60 -25.21
C ASP A 417 3.65 11.82 -23.94
N ALA A 418 4.86 11.24 -23.91
CA ALA A 418 5.84 11.53 -22.87
C ALA A 418 6.54 12.88 -23.10
N GLY A 419 6.92 13.56 -22.01
CA GLY A 419 7.66 14.81 -22.03
C GLY A 419 6.82 16.07 -22.29
N THR A 420 7.53 17.19 -22.42
CA THR A 420 6.97 18.51 -22.77
C THR A 420 7.68 19.09 -23.98
N THR A 421 7.15 20.18 -24.54
CA THR A 421 7.81 20.90 -25.66
C THR A 421 9.10 21.61 -25.23
N VAL A 422 9.30 21.82 -23.93
CA VAL A 422 10.50 22.44 -23.35
C VAL A 422 11.54 21.37 -22.98
N LYS A 423 11.08 20.24 -22.45
CA LYS A 423 11.90 19.11 -22.05
C LYS A 423 11.31 17.84 -22.65
N ASN A 424 11.88 17.43 -23.78
CA ASN A 424 11.43 16.22 -24.47
C ASN A 424 11.61 14.98 -23.59
N GLY A 425 10.69 14.03 -23.70
CA GLY A 425 10.78 12.72 -23.07
C GLY A 425 11.02 11.62 -24.11
N SER A 426 11.51 10.47 -23.67
CA SER A 426 11.56 9.25 -24.48
C SER A 426 10.50 8.24 -24.02
N GLY A 427 10.20 7.25 -24.86
CA GLY A 427 9.38 6.10 -24.46
C GLY A 427 10.01 5.34 -23.29
N ILE A 428 11.24 4.85 -23.49
CA ILE A 428 12.08 4.22 -22.47
C ILE A 428 13.47 4.87 -22.51
N VAL A 429 13.97 5.34 -21.37
CA VAL A 429 15.33 5.88 -21.24
C VAL A 429 16.20 4.96 -20.37
N ILE A 430 17.43 4.71 -20.83
CA ILE A 430 18.43 3.87 -20.18
C ILE A 430 19.59 4.75 -19.71
N ASN A 431 19.86 4.71 -18.41
CA ASN A 431 21.00 5.34 -17.76
C ASN A 431 21.74 4.32 -16.88
N GLY A 432 23.06 4.45 -16.80
CA GLY A 432 23.94 3.61 -16.00
C GLY A 432 24.09 2.17 -16.52
N ASN A 433 24.53 1.28 -15.62
CA ASN A 433 24.75 -0.13 -15.93
C ASN A 433 23.43 -0.84 -16.27
N ALA A 434 23.34 -1.35 -17.48
CA ALA A 434 22.20 -2.12 -17.97
C ALA A 434 22.70 -3.43 -18.61
N SER A 435 23.64 -4.10 -17.93
CA SER A 435 24.20 -5.38 -18.36
C SER A 435 23.10 -6.42 -18.60
N GLY A 436 23.04 -7.00 -19.79
CA GLY A 436 22.08 -8.04 -20.16
C GLY A 436 20.64 -7.57 -20.31
N LEU A 437 20.39 -6.25 -20.34
CA LEU A 437 19.07 -5.67 -20.55
C LEU A 437 18.49 -6.09 -21.91
N ILE A 438 17.22 -6.50 -21.92
CA ILE A 438 16.46 -6.85 -23.12
C ILE A 438 15.28 -5.88 -23.23
N ILE A 439 15.20 -5.17 -24.36
CA ILE A 439 14.09 -4.29 -24.71
C ILE A 439 13.50 -4.74 -26.04
N SER A 440 12.27 -5.25 -26.01
CA SER A 440 11.65 -5.83 -27.21
C SER A 440 10.22 -5.36 -27.45
N ASN A 441 9.85 -5.19 -28.73
CA ASN A 441 8.45 -5.02 -29.15
C ASN A 441 7.69 -3.86 -28.49
N ASN A 442 8.38 -2.84 -27.96
CA ASN A 442 7.72 -1.69 -27.35
C ASN A 442 7.28 -0.69 -28.43
N ALA A 443 6.16 -0.01 -28.20
CA ALA A 443 5.65 1.04 -29.07
C ALA A 443 5.64 2.38 -28.34
N ALA A 444 6.18 3.41 -28.97
CA ALA A 444 6.06 4.79 -28.50
C ALA A 444 5.45 5.68 -29.59
N SER A 445 4.51 6.55 -29.21
CA SER A 445 3.89 7.48 -30.14
C SER A 445 3.68 8.87 -29.56
N ASN A 446 3.87 9.90 -30.38
CA ASN A 446 3.42 11.24 -30.06
C ASN A 446 2.15 11.56 -30.86
N THR A 447 1.06 11.90 -30.17
CA THR A 447 -0.19 12.29 -30.80
C THR A 447 -0.15 13.72 -31.33
N LYS A 448 0.72 14.57 -30.78
CA LYS A 448 0.90 15.97 -31.20
C LYS A 448 1.79 16.05 -32.43
N THR A 449 1.59 17.03 -33.30
CA THR A 449 2.34 17.18 -34.55
C THR A 449 3.23 18.43 -34.56
N GLY A 450 4.16 18.50 -35.53
CA GLY A 450 4.98 19.70 -35.75
C GLY A 450 5.82 20.11 -34.53
N ALA A 451 5.75 21.40 -34.17
CA ALA A 451 6.47 21.98 -33.04
C ALA A 451 5.88 21.61 -31.66
N SER A 452 4.68 21.02 -31.62
CA SER A 452 4.02 20.62 -30.38
C SER A 452 4.39 19.21 -29.92
N ARG A 453 5.19 18.48 -30.71
CA ARG A 453 5.74 17.18 -30.33
C ARG A 453 6.59 17.31 -29.07
N THR A 454 6.56 16.26 -28.25
CA THR A 454 7.23 16.20 -26.94
C THR A 454 8.18 15.02 -26.82
N MET A 455 8.14 14.07 -27.75
CA MET A 455 8.91 12.82 -27.65
C MET A 455 10.11 12.82 -28.59
N ASP A 456 11.31 12.53 -28.06
CA ASP A 456 12.54 12.49 -28.86
C ASP A 456 12.84 11.11 -29.47
N TYR A 457 12.75 10.05 -28.68
CA TYR A 457 12.99 8.67 -29.09
C TYR A 457 12.00 7.67 -28.51
N THR A 458 11.81 6.52 -29.18
CA THR A 458 11.17 5.35 -28.57
C THR A 458 12.04 4.81 -27.46
N ILE A 459 13.31 4.49 -27.76
CA ILE A 459 14.30 4.02 -26.79
C ILE A 459 15.52 4.94 -26.84
N LYS A 460 15.96 5.43 -25.69
CA LYS A 460 17.12 6.32 -25.58
C LYS A 460 18.15 5.77 -24.61
N ILE A 461 19.38 5.57 -25.09
CA ILE A 461 20.53 5.28 -24.23
C ILE A 461 21.23 6.60 -23.94
N ALA A 462 20.96 7.15 -22.75
CA ALA A 462 21.34 8.51 -22.40
C ALA A 462 22.73 8.62 -21.75
N SER A 463 23.29 7.52 -21.24
CA SER A 463 24.63 7.49 -20.66
C SER A 463 25.41 6.23 -21.07
N SER A 464 26.68 6.16 -20.65
CA SER A 464 27.45 4.93 -20.80
C SER A 464 26.81 3.78 -20.04
N ASN A 465 26.82 2.61 -20.67
CA ASN A 465 26.47 1.33 -20.08
C ASN A 465 27.76 0.50 -19.96
N ASN A 466 28.24 0.35 -18.74
CA ASN A 466 29.49 -0.35 -18.45
C ASN A 466 29.25 -1.83 -18.08
N GLY A 467 28.17 -2.43 -18.58
CA GLY A 467 27.82 -3.82 -18.33
C GLY A 467 28.83 -4.81 -18.93
N ALA A 468 28.87 -6.02 -18.38
CA ALA A 468 29.67 -7.11 -18.97
C ALA A 468 28.98 -7.70 -20.22
N VAL A 469 27.65 -7.66 -20.25
CA VAL A 469 26.83 -8.17 -21.35
C VAL A 469 26.11 -6.99 -22.00
N PRO A 470 26.30 -6.74 -23.31
CA PRO A 470 25.66 -5.60 -23.92
C PRO A 470 24.13 -5.73 -24.03
N PRO A 471 23.37 -4.62 -23.99
CA PRO A 471 21.92 -4.64 -24.15
C PRO A 471 21.48 -5.16 -25.53
N ARG A 472 20.31 -5.78 -25.56
CA ARG A 472 19.61 -6.22 -26.77
C ARG A 472 18.33 -5.42 -26.96
N ILE A 473 18.23 -4.69 -28.06
CA ILE A 473 17.09 -3.83 -28.35
C ILE A 473 16.52 -4.18 -29.73
N SER A 474 15.32 -4.74 -29.75
CA SER A 474 14.75 -5.29 -30.99
C SER A 474 13.25 -5.13 -31.16
N GLY A 475 12.77 -4.98 -32.39
CA GLY A 475 11.32 -4.97 -32.66
C GLY A 475 10.57 -3.73 -32.16
N ASN A 476 11.26 -2.68 -31.70
CA ASN A 476 10.60 -1.49 -31.14
C ASN A 476 10.11 -0.57 -32.25
N GLN A 477 8.96 0.07 -32.01
CA GLN A 477 8.28 0.93 -32.97
C GLN A 477 8.17 2.37 -32.44
N GLY A 478 8.45 3.34 -33.29
CA GLY A 478 8.28 4.76 -32.98
C GLY A 478 7.38 5.43 -34.00
N LYS A 479 6.35 6.14 -33.54
CA LYS A 479 5.48 6.96 -34.39
C LYS A 479 5.61 8.43 -34.05
N ASN A 480 5.92 9.25 -35.05
CA ASN A 480 5.94 10.72 -34.91
C ASN A 480 6.92 11.24 -33.83
N MET A 481 8.10 10.62 -33.74
CA MET A 481 9.19 11.03 -32.85
C MET A 481 9.93 12.27 -33.40
N LEU A 482 10.53 13.10 -32.53
CA LEU A 482 11.31 14.27 -32.95
C LEU A 482 12.66 13.90 -33.57
N LYS A 483 13.32 12.85 -33.08
CA LYS A 483 14.69 12.51 -33.49
C LYS A 483 14.81 11.13 -34.14
N GLY A 484 14.21 10.09 -33.57
CA GLY A 484 14.28 8.76 -34.16
C GLY A 484 13.67 7.67 -33.29
N VAL A 485 13.89 6.41 -33.64
CA VAL A 485 13.38 5.26 -32.86
C VAL A 485 14.34 4.93 -31.72
N ILE A 486 15.63 4.79 -32.03
CA ILE A 486 16.68 4.40 -31.09
C ILE A 486 17.75 5.48 -31.05
N SER A 487 18.22 5.82 -29.85
CA SER A 487 19.46 6.59 -29.65
C SER A 487 20.51 5.71 -28.97
N THR A 488 21.73 5.67 -29.53
CA THR A 488 22.90 5.01 -28.93
C THR A 488 23.81 6.03 -28.23
N TYR A 489 24.49 5.61 -27.18
CA TYR A 489 25.44 6.48 -26.49
C TYR A 489 26.71 6.71 -27.31
N TYR A 490 27.06 7.96 -27.55
CA TYR A 490 28.08 8.34 -28.53
C TYR A 490 29.51 7.94 -28.15
N TYR A 491 29.83 7.76 -26.86
CA TYR A 491 31.13 7.22 -26.44
C TYR A 491 31.19 5.68 -26.44
N GLN A 492 30.10 4.99 -26.73
CA GLN A 492 30.04 3.53 -26.85
C GLN A 492 29.31 3.10 -28.12
N PRO A 493 29.75 3.58 -29.30
CA PRO A 493 29.12 3.21 -30.57
C PRO A 493 29.25 1.69 -30.78
N GLY A 494 28.17 1.05 -31.24
CA GLY A 494 28.17 -0.38 -31.55
C GLY A 494 28.17 -1.32 -30.35
N TYR A 495 28.21 -0.80 -29.12
CA TYR A 495 28.12 -1.65 -27.92
C TYR A 495 26.78 -2.39 -27.86
N VAL A 496 25.68 -1.78 -28.32
CA VAL A 496 24.32 -2.32 -28.20
C VAL A 496 23.96 -3.18 -29.41
N GLN A 497 23.30 -4.31 -29.17
CA GLN A 497 22.79 -5.19 -30.21
C GLN A 497 21.39 -4.71 -30.67
N LEU A 498 21.26 -4.34 -31.94
CA LEU A 498 20.03 -3.80 -32.53
C LEU A 498 19.48 -4.73 -33.61
N ALA A 499 18.16 -4.93 -33.65
CA ALA A 499 17.50 -5.67 -34.73
C ALA A 499 16.04 -5.20 -34.93
N ASN A 500 15.60 -5.04 -36.17
CA ASN A 500 14.18 -4.86 -36.53
C ASN A 500 13.45 -3.71 -35.80
N ASN A 501 14.11 -2.58 -35.53
CA ASN A 501 13.47 -1.39 -34.94
C ASN A 501 12.97 -0.47 -36.07
N VAL A 502 11.71 -0.04 -36.01
CA VAL A 502 11.02 0.60 -37.16
C VAL A 502 10.44 1.97 -36.78
N ALA A 503 10.61 2.95 -37.68
CA ALA A 503 9.97 4.26 -37.60
C ALA A 503 8.70 4.24 -38.47
N ASN A 504 7.58 4.67 -37.89
CA ASN A 504 6.26 4.75 -38.54
C ASN A 504 5.73 6.18 -38.62
#